data_AF-A0A5N4ARF9-F1
#
_entry.id   AF-A0A5N4ARF9-F1
#
_cell.length_a   1.000
_cell.length_b   1.000
_cell.length_c   1.000
_cell.angle_alpha   90.00
_cell.angle_beta   90.00
_cell.angle_gamma   90.00
#
_symmetry.space_group_name_H-M   'P 1'
#
loop_
_entity.id
_entity.type
_entity.pdbx_description
1 polymer ?
#
loop_
_entity_poly.entity_id
_entity_poly.type
_entity_poly.pdbx_seq_one_letter_code
_entity_poly.pdbx_strand_id
1 'polypeptide(L)'
;MEEDYEQLPLRNEDSWERSPTPSQGPSDPEVPVVDEPPLLPEILSLLGETSTESKLGDPVHSDVAVRWEKILRQGLETEVKNKLLSKYAPISNCSAASPPKLNPEVKGAVTEAALRRDERLVEKQKQLSACLSAMGKLLMIFLGKSEQTEESRKVLEVAGDTARLIADLQFAESQSRRILVGSGLNTKFKATIDDSPTDEWLFGGDLTERIRTAKSLERSSSDLKKTITKKAPGNFLNSQRPSTAKRPQKFHQKLDGRVLPHQRSNHHQTFRHKYQRQSEKPHTSSWTQASRQQRRQ
;
A
#
# COMPACT_ATOMS: atom_id res chain seq x y z
N MET A 1 -9.05 55.32 40.93
CA MET A 1 -7.95 54.65 40.21
C MET A 1 -8.59 53.85 39.08
N GLU A 2 -9.18 54.40 38.02
CA GLU A 2 -9.02 55.66 37.28
C GLU A 2 -7.58 56.01 36.90
N GLU A 3 -7.33 55.94 35.59
CA GLU A 3 -6.22 56.43 34.73
C GLU A 3 -6.03 55.37 33.62
N ASP A 4 -6.59 55.51 32.41
CA ASP A 4 -6.41 56.49 31.34
C ASP A 4 -5.70 55.81 30.16
N TYR A 5 -6.49 55.40 29.16
CA TYR A 5 -5.99 54.91 27.87
C TYR A 5 -5.88 56.09 26.91
N GLU A 6 -4.65 56.53 26.64
CA GLU A 6 -4.33 57.54 25.63
C GLU A 6 -4.72 57.07 24.23
N GLN A 7 -5.51 57.92 23.55
CA GLN A 7 -5.86 57.84 22.14
C GLN A 7 -4.72 58.42 21.28
N LEU A 8 -4.37 57.76 20.17
CA LEU A 8 -3.56 58.36 19.10
C LEU A 8 -4.39 58.50 17.81
N PRO A 9 -4.18 59.58 17.03
CA PRO A 9 -5.18 60.09 16.10
C PRO A 9 -5.11 59.51 14.68
N LEU A 10 -6.29 59.49 14.05
CA LEU A 10 -6.52 59.35 12.62
C LEU A 10 -5.86 60.50 11.83
N ARG A 11 -5.16 60.19 10.73
CA ARG A 11 -4.79 61.18 9.71
C ARG A 11 -5.07 60.60 8.32
N ASN A 12 -6.12 61.15 7.69
CA ASN A 12 -6.45 60.93 6.28
C ASN A 12 -5.71 61.93 5.38
N GLU A 13 -5.35 61.42 4.19
CA GLU A 13 -5.36 62.05 2.84
C GLU A 13 -4.63 63.40 2.67
N ASP A 14 -3.54 63.39 1.90
CA ASP A 14 -3.50 63.92 0.51
C ASP A 14 -2.14 64.49 0.07
N SER A 15 -1.82 64.17 -1.19
CA SER A 15 -1.01 64.95 -2.14
C SER A 15 0.52 64.95 -2.01
N TRP A 16 1.16 64.14 -2.86
CA TRP A 16 2.13 64.65 -3.84
C TRP A 16 2.26 63.69 -5.04
N GLU A 17 2.40 64.30 -6.21
CA GLU A 17 2.15 63.74 -7.54
C GLU A 17 3.33 62.96 -8.17
N ARG A 18 2.97 61.97 -9.00
CA ARG A 18 3.50 61.57 -10.33
C ARG A 18 5.01 61.25 -10.58
N SER A 19 5.23 59.96 -10.88
CA SER A 19 6.01 59.32 -11.99
C SER A 19 7.56 59.28 -11.94
N PRO A 20 8.29 58.34 -12.61
CA PRO A 20 7.87 57.41 -13.69
C PRO A 20 8.32 55.91 -13.61
N THR A 21 7.59 55.07 -14.37
CA THR A 21 7.91 53.77 -15.05
C THR A 21 8.91 52.74 -14.46
N PRO A 22 8.52 51.45 -14.34
CA PRO A 22 9.45 50.35 -14.11
C PRO A 22 10.17 49.93 -15.41
N SER A 23 11.50 49.94 -15.37
CA SER A 23 12.40 49.35 -16.38
C SER A 23 12.26 47.82 -16.40
N GLN A 24 12.00 47.26 -17.59
CA GLN A 24 11.99 45.82 -17.84
C GLN A 24 13.43 45.27 -17.83
N GLY A 25 13.67 44.23 -17.03
CA GLY A 25 14.82 43.34 -17.19
C GLY A 25 14.63 42.41 -18.40
N PRO A 26 15.70 41.76 -18.90
CA PRO A 26 15.66 40.97 -20.12
C PRO A 26 14.76 39.75 -19.93
N SER A 27 13.73 39.69 -20.76
CA SER A 27 12.79 38.59 -20.92
C SER A 27 13.51 37.31 -21.37
N ASP A 28 13.26 36.22 -20.66
CA ASP A 28 13.42 34.88 -21.22
C ASP A 28 12.69 34.80 -22.57
N PRO A 29 13.20 34.05 -23.57
CA PRO A 29 12.49 33.88 -24.83
C PRO A 29 11.16 33.19 -24.55
N GLU A 30 10.10 33.98 -24.54
CA GLU A 30 8.72 33.57 -24.50
C GLU A 30 8.51 32.61 -25.68
N VAL A 31 8.39 31.32 -25.37
CA VAL A 31 7.96 30.34 -26.37
C VAL A 31 6.63 30.86 -26.90
N PRO A 32 6.51 31.18 -28.20
CA PRO A 32 5.26 31.72 -28.71
C PRO A 32 4.17 30.70 -28.38
N VAL A 33 3.23 31.12 -27.53
CA VAL A 33 1.96 30.42 -27.36
C VAL A 33 1.27 30.58 -28.70
N VAL A 34 1.48 29.60 -29.58
CA VAL A 34 0.75 29.50 -30.82
C VAL A 34 -0.69 29.26 -30.41
N ASP A 35 -1.51 30.30 -30.52
CA ASP A 35 -2.97 30.18 -30.40
C ASP A 35 -3.43 29.32 -31.58
N GLU A 36 -3.36 28.00 -31.38
CA GLU A 36 -3.69 27.03 -32.39
C GLU A 36 -5.22 27.07 -32.57
N PRO A 37 -5.72 27.46 -33.76
CA PRO A 37 -7.15 27.58 -33.97
C PRO A 37 -7.79 26.19 -33.78
N PRO A 38 -8.96 26.11 -33.13
CA PRO A 38 -9.63 24.84 -32.92
C PRO A 38 -9.88 24.18 -34.29
N LEU A 39 -9.47 22.92 -34.41
CA LEU A 39 -9.64 22.16 -35.65
C LEU A 39 -11.13 22.03 -36.00
N LEU A 40 -11.43 22.10 -37.30
CA LEU A 40 -12.80 21.92 -37.80
C LEU A 40 -13.31 20.51 -37.45
N PRO A 41 -14.61 20.34 -37.16
CA PRO A 41 -15.20 19.03 -36.85
C PRO A 41 -14.93 17.94 -37.89
N GLU A 42 -14.85 18.31 -39.16
CA GLU A 42 -14.50 17.41 -40.27
C GLU A 42 -13.05 16.89 -40.17
N ILE A 43 -12.11 17.74 -39.75
CA ILE A 43 -10.71 17.36 -39.53
C ILE A 43 -10.61 16.47 -38.29
N LEU A 44 -11.35 16.78 -37.22
CA LEU A 44 -11.41 15.95 -36.01
C LEU A 44 -11.96 14.56 -36.31
N SER A 45 -12.97 14.44 -37.18
CA SER A 45 -13.49 13.17 -37.67
C SER A 45 -12.44 12.37 -38.46
N LEU A 46 -11.64 13.04 -39.31
CA LEU A 46 -10.53 12.42 -40.04
C LEU A 46 -9.36 12.00 -39.12
N LEU A 47 -9.15 12.70 -38.00
CA LEU A 47 -8.13 12.37 -36.99
C LEU A 47 -8.54 11.19 -36.08
N GLY A 48 -9.76 10.69 -36.23
CA GLY A 48 -10.34 9.59 -35.48
C GLY A 48 -11.21 10.04 -34.31
N GLU A 49 -12.31 9.32 -34.08
CA GLU A 49 -13.19 9.56 -32.94
C GLU A 49 -12.47 9.24 -31.63
N THR A 50 -12.16 10.27 -30.85
CA THR A 50 -11.87 10.11 -29.43
C THR A 50 -13.18 9.84 -28.70
N SER A 51 -13.75 8.63 -28.88
CA SER A 51 -14.93 8.21 -28.13
C SER A 51 -14.53 8.03 -26.66
N THR A 52 -14.60 9.12 -25.91
CA THR A 52 -14.58 9.14 -24.44
C THR A 52 -15.93 9.64 -23.97
N GLU A 53 -17.01 9.02 -24.40
CA GLU A 53 -18.31 9.19 -23.74
C GLU A 53 -18.25 8.50 -22.38
N SER A 54 -17.62 9.19 -21.41
CA SER A 54 -17.76 8.84 -20.00
C SER A 54 -19.22 9.06 -19.63
N LYS A 55 -19.92 7.97 -19.32
CA LYS A 55 -21.30 8.03 -18.81
C LYS A 55 -21.26 8.68 -17.42
N LEU A 56 -21.36 10.01 -17.38
CA LEU A 56 -21.57 10.74 -16.13
C LEU A 56 -23.00 10.46 -15.65
N GLY A 57 -23.15 10.29 -14.34
CA GLY A 57 -24.47 10.16 -13.71
C GLY A 57 -25.20 11.50 -13.62
N ASP A 58 -26.47 11.43 -13.20
CA ASP A 58 -27.29 12.63 -12.99
C ASP A 58 -26.70 13.56 -11.92
N PRO A 59 -26.84 14.89 -12.08
CA PRO A 59 -26.36 15.84 -11.08
C PRO A 59 -27.12 15.70 -9.76
N VAL A 60 -26.39 15.77 -8.65
CA VAL A 60 -26.99 15.94 -7.31
C VAL A 60 -27.20 17.43 -7.02
N HIS A 61 -27.98 17.73 -5.97
CA HIS A 61 -28.21 19.10 -5.51
C HIS A 61 -26.88 19.84 -5.23
N SER A 62 -26.76 21.10 -5.64
CA SER A 62 -25.53 21.90 -5.56
C SER A 62 -24.91 21.94 -4.17
N ASP A 63 -25.72 22.23 -3.13
CA ASP A 63 -25.23 22.25 -1.75
C ASP A 63 -24.72 20.89 -1.26
N VAL A 64 -25.27 19.78 -1.77
CA VAL A 64 -24.80 18.43 -1.47
C VAL A 64 -23.47 18.19 -2.14
N ALA A 65 -23.36 18.55 -3.43
CA ALA A 65 -22.12 18.43 -4.20
C ALA A 65 -20.96 19.18 -3.52
N VAL A 66 -21.15 20.46 -3.15
CA VAL A 66 -20.12 21.29 -2.48
C VAL A 66 -19.63 20.65 -1.18
N ARG A 67 -20.55 20.12 -0.37
CA ARG A 67 -20.19 19.46 0.90
C ARG A 67 -19.44 18.16 0.68
N TRP A 68 -19.92 17.32 -0.25
CA TRP A 68 -19.28 16.05 -0.58
C TRP A 68 -17.90 16.25 -1.19
N GLU A 69 -17.72 17.24 -2.07
CA GLU A 69 -16.42 17.54 -2.65
C GLU A 69 -15.39 17.92 -1.58
N LYS A 70 -15.76 18.78 -0.62
CA LYS A 70 -14.90 19.11 0.52
C LYS A 70 -14.50 17.84 1.29
N ILE A 71 -15.46 16.97 1.60
CA ILE A 71 -15.22 15.73 2.34
C ILE A 71 -14.34 14.76 1.55
N LEU A 72 -14.53 14.64 0.25
CA LEU A 72 -13.74 13.76 -0.61
C LEU A 72 -12.28 14.21 -0.71
N ARG A 73 -12.02 15.52 -0.65
CA ARG A 73 -10.66 16.09 -0.72
C ARG A 73 -9.95 16.12 0.64
N GLN A 74 -10.67 16.39 1.72
CA GLN A 74 -10.08 16.66 3.04
C GLN A 74 -10.35 15.56 4.07
N GLY A 75 -11.24 14.63 3.75
CA GLY A 75 -11.80 13.68 4.71
C GLY A 75 -12.85 14.30 5.62
N LEU A 76 -13.47 13.46 6.45
CA LEU A 76 -14.30 13.91 7.56
C LEU A 76 -13.43 14.30 8.75
N GLU A 77 -13.86 15.33 9.48
CA GLU A 77 -13.29 15.62 10.80
C GLU A 77 -13.47 14.42 11.74
N THR A 78 -12.44 14.13 12.54
CA THR A 78 -12.39 12.91 13.35
C THR A 78 -13.54 12.84 14.35
N GLU A 79 -13.91 13.96 14.97
CA GLU A 79 -15.05 14.03 15.88
C GLU A 79 -16.38 13.73 15.19
N VAL A 80 -16.59 14.30 13.99
CA VAL A 80 -17.80 14.08 13.20
C VAL A 80 -17.88 12.62 12.76
N LYS A 81 -16.77 12.04 12.30
CA LYS A 81 -16.68 10.62 11.96
C LYS A 81 -17.07 9.75 13.15
N ASN A 82 -16.49 9.99 14.33
CA ASN A 82 -16.78 9.21 15.53
C ASN A 82 -18.25 9.35 15.97
N LYS A 83 -18.83 10.56 15.91
CA LYS A 83 -20.25 10.80 16.18
C LYS A 83 -21.15 9.98 15.23
N LEU A 84 -20.81 9.92 13.94
CA LEU A 84 -21.56 9.11 12.97
C LEU A 84 -21.43 7.61 13.24
N LEU A 85 -20.22 7.12 13.56
CA LEU A 85 -19.99 5.71 13.92
C LEU A 85 -20.79 5.31 15.17
N SER A 86 -20.86 6.17 16.19
CA SER A 86 -21.67 5.91 17.38
C SER A 86 -23.17 5.97 17.10
N LYS A 87 -23.62 6.88 16.22
CA LYS A 87 -25.03 7.00 15.83
C LYS A 87 -25.54 5.76 15.08
N TYR A 88 -24.67 5.14 14.30
CA TYR A 88 -24.99 3.97 13.48
C TYR A 88 -24.23 2.73 13.97
N ALA A 89 -24.62 2.28 15.17
CA ALA A 89 -24.09 1.07 15.79
C ALA A 89 -24.36 -0.20 14.96
N PRO A 90 -23.55 -1.27 15.15
CA PRO A 90 -23.71 -2.53 14.42
C PRO A 90 -25.13 -3.12 14.47
N ILE A 91 -25.54 -3.72 13.36
CA ILE A 91 -26.86 -4.35 13.19
C ILE A 91 -26.92 -5.62 14.05
N SER A 92 -27.80 -5.64 15.07
CA SER A 92 -27.85 -6.72 16.06
C SER A 92 -28.25 -8.08 15.49
N ASN A 93 -29.13 -8.10 14.48
CA ASN A 93 -29.57 -9.34 13.81
C ASN A 93 -28.71 -9.72 12.59
N CYS A 94 -27.64 -8.98 12.31
CA CYS A 94 -26.73 -9.23 11.19
C CYS A 94 -25.27 -9.03 11.65
N SER A 95 -24.76 -9.98 12.43
CA SER A 95 -23.40 -9.92 12.98
C SER A 95 -22.31 -9.88 11.91
N ALA A 96 -22.54 -10.54 10.77
CA ALA A 96 -21.64 -10.55 9.61
C ALA A 96 -21.42 -9.16 8.99
N ALA A 97 -22.28 -8.17 9.28
CA ALA A 97 -22.04 -6.79 8.88
C ALA A 97 -20.85 -6.16 9.60
N SER A 98 -20.43 -6.71 10.74
CA SER A 98 -19.27 -6.22 11.50
C SER A 98 -17.95 -6.79 10.96
N PRO A 99 -16.81 -6.08 11.12
CA PRO A 99 -15.52 -6.58 10.69
C PRO A 99 -15.14 -7.86 11.46
N PRO A 100 -14.68 -8.93 10.79
CA PRO A 100 -14.21 -10.13 11.48
C PRO A 100 -12.93 -9.85 12.28
N LYS A 101 -12.81 -10.47 13.45
CA LYS A 101 -11.68 -10.34 14.37
C LYS A 101 -10.47 -11.09 13.82
N LEU A 102 -9.27 -10.55 14.05
CA LEU A 102 -8.05 -11.26 13.70
C LEU A 102 -7.78 -12.38 14.71
N ASN A 103 -7.54 -13.61 14.22
CA ASN A 103 -7.24 -14.77 15.05
C ASN A 103 -6.00 -14.52 15.94
N PRO A 104 -6.00 -14.90 17.24
CA PRO A 104 -4.88 -14.66 18.14
C PRO A 104 -3.57 -15.33 17.67
N GLU A 105 -3.69 -16.51 17.07
CA GLU A 105 -2.58 -17.28 16.49
C GLU A 105 -1.90 -16.51 15.36
N VAL A 106 -2.73 -15.90 14.49
CA VAL A 106 -2.27 -15.09 13.36
C VAL A 106 -1.66 -13.79 13.87
N LYS A 107 -2.27 -13.16 14.88
CA LYS A 107 -1.75 -11.95 15.51
C LYS A 107 -0.33 -12.14 16.06
N GLY A 108 -0.03 -13.31 16.63
CA GLY A 108 1.31 -13.66 17.10
C GLY A 108 2.31 -14.05 15.99
N ALA A 109 1.83 -14.38 14.79
CA ALA A 109 2.65 -14.86 13.68
C ALA A 109 3.06 -13.76 12.68
N VAL A 110 2.31 -12.67 12.60
CA VAL A 110 2.57 -11.56 11.65
C VAL A 110 3.41 -10.44 12.27
N THR A 111 4.00 -9.61 11.41
CA THR A 111 4.78 -8.45 11.86
C THR A 111 3.90 -7.33 12.38
N GLU A 112 4.43 -6.48 13.26
CA GLU A 112 3.76 -5.26 13.75
C GLU A 112 3.32 -4.33 12.61
N ALA A 113 4.14 -4.23 11.55
CA ALA A 113 3.78 -3.46 10.36
C ALA A 113 2.58 -4.05 9.61
N ALA A 114 2.41 -5.37 9.62
CA ALA A 114 1.23 -6.02 9.06
C ALA A 114 -0.01 -5.81 9.95
N LEU A 115 0.14 -5.86 11.28
CA LEU A 115 -0.94 -5.55 12.22
C LEU A 115 -1.48 -4.13 12.03
N ARG A 116 -0.60 -3.12 11.98
CA ARG A 116 -1.01 -1.73 11.74
C ARG A 116 -1.69 -1.53 10.38
N ARG A 117 -1.34 -2.32 9.37
CA ARG A 117 -2.05 -2.31 8.08
C ARG A 117 -3.45 -2.91 8.22
N ASP A 118 -3.58 -4.06 8.88
CA ASP A 118 -4.87 -4.72 9.13
C ASP A 118 -5.81 -3.82 9.95
N GLU A 119 -5.31 -3.16 10.99
CA GLU A 119 -6.09 -2.24 11.83
C GLU A 119 -6.72 -1.09 11.01
N ARG A 120 -6.01 -0.57 10.00
CA ARG A 120 -6.56 0.45 9.10
C ARG A 120 -7.66 -0.11 8.20
N LEU A 121 -7.57 -1.38 7.78
CA LEU A 121 -8.62 -2.04 6.99
C LEU A 121 -9.84 -2.32 7.88
N VAL A 122 -9.63 -2.78 9.11
CA VAL A 122 -10.70 -2.91 10.12
C VAL A 122 -11.43 -1.59 10.31
N GLU A 123 -10.71 -0.46 10.38
CA GLU A 123 -11.33 0.86 10.54
C GLU A 123 -12.19 1.27 9.33
N LYS A 124 -11.79 0.92 8.11
CA LYS A 124 -12.64 1.09 6.92
C LYS A 124 -13.89 0.22 7.01
N GLN A 125 -13.73 -1.05 7.38
CA GLN A 125 -14.84 -1.98 7.53
C GLN A 125 -15.84 -1.50 8.61
N LYS A 126 -15.38 -0.89 9.71
CA LYS A 126 -16.27 -0.26 10.71
C LYS A 126 -17.09 0.88 10.11
N GLN A 127 -16.49 1.71 9.26
CA GLN A 127 -17.23 2.75 8.54
C GLN A 127 -18.28 2.14 7.60
N LEU A 128 -17.93 1.07 6.86
CA LEU A 128 -18.89 0.35 6.01
C LEU A 128 -20.03 -0.25 6.83
N SER A 129 -19.76 -0.85 7.98
CA SER A 129 -20.79 -1.35 8.91
C SER A 129 -21.74 -0.24 9.35
N ALA A 130 -21.22 0.95 9.66
CA ALA A 130 -22.02 2.12 10.03
C ALA A 130 -22.87 2.62 8.86
N CYS A 131 -22.32 2.67 7.64
CA CYS A 131 -23.08 2.99 6.43
C CYS A 131 -24.23 2.00 6.22
N LEU A 132 -23.97 0.70 6.33
CA LEU A 132 -24.99 -0.33 6.18
C LEU A 132 -26.08 -0.21 7.26
N SER A 133 -25.69 0.12 8.49
CA SER A 133 -26.62 0.37 9.59
C SER A 133 -27.49 1.61 9.35
N ALA A 134 -26.92 2.68 8.76
CA ALA A 134 -27.66 3.87 8.36
C ALA A 134 -28.67 3.54 7.24
N MET A 135 -28.28 2.75 6.24
CA MET A 135 -29.18 2.27 5.19
C MET A 135 -30.28 1.36 5.75
N GLY A 136 -29.96 0.48 6.70
CA GLY A 136 -30.95 -0.33 7.40
C GLY A 136 -32.00 0.52 8.13
N LYS A 137 -31.59 1.61 8.80
CA LYS A 137 -32.53 2.57 9.41
C LYS A 137 -33.40 3.25 8.35
N LEU A 138 -32.84 3.67 7.21
CA LEU A 138 -33.60 4.25 6.11
C LEU A 138 -34.67 3.27 5.59
N LEU A 139 -34.29 2.01 5.35
CA LEU A 139 -35.22 0.97 4.92
C LEU A 139 -36.36 0.78 5.93
N MET A 140 -36.05 0.72 7.23
CA MET A 140 -37.08 0.56 8.27
C MET A 140 -38.07 1.73 8.33
N ILE A 141 -37.62 2.97 8.09
CA ILE A 141 -38.50 4.15 8.03
C ILE A 141 -39.56 4.01 6.92
N PHE A 142 -39.18 3.47 5.76
CA PHE A 142 -40.10 3.33 4.63
C PHE A 142 -40.91 2.02 4.67
N LEU A 143 -40.33 0.93 5.18
CA LEU A 143 -41.04 -0.34 5.38
C LEU A 143 -42.10 -0.26 6.49
N GLY A 144 -41.91 0.62 7.48
CA GLY A 144 -42.87 0.82 8.57
C GLY A 144 -44.11 1.64 8.20
N LYS A 145 -44.21 2.17 6.98
CA LYS A 145 -45.38 2.92 6.52
C LYS A 145 -46.49 1.98 6.08
N SER A 146 -47.75 2.27 6.44
CA SER A 146 -48.92 1.43 6.12
C SER A 146 -49.25 1.38 4.63
N GLU A 147 -48.98 2.47 3.90
CA GLU A 147 -49.11 2.55 2.45
C GLU A 147 -47.76 2.88 1.82
N GLN A 148 -47.38 2.10 0.81
CA GLN A 148 -46.20 2.38 0.00
C GLN A 148 -46.62 3.16 -1.24
N THR A 149 -46.24 4.44 -1.30
CA THR A 149 -46.35 5.26 -2.51
C THR A 149 -45.28 4.85 -3.53
N GLU A 150 -45.44 5.24 -4.79
CA GLU A 150 -44.43 5.00 -5.83
C GLU A 150 -43.06 5.62 -5.48
N GLU A 151 -43.04 6.81 -4.89
CA GLU A 151 -41.80 7.45 -4.44
C GLU A 151 -41.14 6.65 -3.32
N SER A 152 -41.94 6.09 -2.41
CA SER A 152 -41.46 5.24 -1.33
C SER A 152 -40.82 3.96 -1.88
N ARG A 153 -41.39 3.36 -2.93
CA ARG A 153 -40.82 2.20 -3.63
C ARG A 153 -39.48 2.53 -4.28
N LYS A 154 -39.38 3.66 -4.98
CA LYS A 154 -38.11 4.12 -5.60
C LYS A 154 -37.02 4.34 -4.55
N VAL A 155 -37.35 4.95 -3.41
CA VAL A 155 -36.38 5.12 -2.32
C VAL A 155 -35.95 3.78 -1.74
N LEU A 156 -36.88 2.83 -1.55
CA LEU A 156 -36.58 1.47 -1.08
C LEU A 156 -35.66 0.73 -2.06
N GLU A 157 -35.90 0.86 -3.36
CA GLU A 157 -35.06 0.28 -4.41
C GLU A 157 -33.63 0.83 -4.36
N VAL A 158 -33.46 2.15 -4.45
CA VAL A 158 -32.14 2.80 -4.39
C VAL A 158 -31.42 2.48 -3.07
N ALA A 159 -32.15 2.48 -1.96
CA ALA A 159 -31.60 2.17 -0.65
C ALA A 159 -31.18 0.69 -0.54
N GLY A 160 -31.98 -0.22 -1.07
CA GLY A 160 -31.69 -1.65 -1.14
C GLY A 160 -30.47 -1.95 -2.01
N ASP A 161 -30.38 -1.31 -3.18
CA ASP A 161 -29.24 -1.43 -4.09
C ASP A 161 -27.95 -0.94 -3.43
N THR A 162 -28.00 0.23 -2.80
CA THR A 162 -26.87 0.80 -2.07
C THR A 162 -26.44 -0.11 -0.92
N ALA A 163 -27.39 -0.64 -0.15
CA ALA A 163 -27.09 -1.56 0.96
C ALA A 163 -26.44 -2.87 0.46
N ARG A 164 -26.91 -3.41 -0.67
CA ARG A 164 -26.32 -4.61 -1.29
C ARG A 164 -24.87 -4.36 -1.72
N LEU A 165 -24.59 -3.22 -2.36
CA LEU A 165 -23.22 -2.84 -2.74
C LEU A 165 -22.29 -2.64 -1.53
N ILE A 166 -22.78 -2.03 -0.45
CA ILE A 166 -22.00 -1.87 0.79
C ILE A 166 -21.72 -3.24 1.43
N ALA A 167 -22.71 -4.14 1.46
CA ALA A 167 -22.54 -5.49 2.01
C ALA A 167 -21.51 -6.32 1.20
N ASP A 168 -21.56 -6.24 -0.14
CA ASP A 168 -20.57 -6.87 -1.01
C ASP A 168 -19.17 -6.28 -0.80
N LEU A 169 -19.05 -4.95 -0.67
CA LEU A 169 -17.79 -4.29 -0.36
C LEU A 169 -17.22 -4.71 1.02
N GLN A 170 -18.09 -4.92 2.01
CA GLN A 170 -17.66 -5.44 3.32
C GLN A 170 -17.08 -6.85 3.23
N PHE A 171 -17.66 -7.69 2.38
CA PHE A 171 -17.11 -9.01 2.05
C PHE A 171 -15.76 -8.89 1.32
N ALA A 172 -15.67 -8.04 0.29
CA ALA A 172 -14.45 -7.82 -0.47
C ALA A 172 -13.28 -7.29 0.40
N GLU A 173 -13.56 -6.41 1.37
CA GLU A 173 -12.58 -5.96 2.36
C GLU A 173 -12.12 -7.11 3.27
N SER A 174 -13.01 -8.02 3.66
CA SER A 174 -12.63 -9.22 4.43
C SER A 174 -11.70 -10.13 3.62
N GLN A 175 -11.98 -10.32 2.34
CA GLN A 175 -11.11 -11.10 1.44
C GLN A 175 -9.76 -10.41 1.24
N SER A 176 -9.75 -9.08 1.10
CA SER A 176 -8.52 -8.29 0.99
C SER A 176 -7.65 -8.42 2.25
N ARG A 177 -8.26 -8.37 3.43
CA ARG A 177 -7.57 -8.62 4.71
C ARG A 177 -6.98 -10.02 4.77
N ARG A 178 -7.74 -11.05 4.38
CA ARG A 178 -7.25 -12.44 4.33
C ARG A 178 -6.02 -12.59 3.45
N ILE A 179 -6.03 -11.99 2.26
CA ILE A 179 -4.89 -12.04 1.32
C ILE A 179 -3.67 -11.34 1.92
N LEU A 180 -3.85 -10.11 2.42
CA LEU A 180 -2.74 -9.28 2.90
C LEU A 180 -2.13 -9.86 4.18
N VAL A 181 -2.95 -10.25 5.15
CA VAL A 181 -2.48 -10.87 6.39
C VAL A 181 -1.91 -12.26 6.10
N GLY A 182 -2.59 -13.06 5.28
CA GLY A 182 -2.17 -14.40 4.90
C GLY A 182 -0.85 -14.45 4.14
N SER A 183 -0.49 -13.40 3.41
CA SER A 183 0.80 -13.31 2.70
C SER A 183 2.03 -13.36 3.63
N GLY A 184 1.86 -12.98 4.90
CA GLY A 184 2.92 -13.03 5.91
C GLY A 184 3.02 -14.35 6.68
N LEU A 185 2.15 -15.33 6.40
CA LEU A 185 2.07 -16.59 7.15
C LEU A 185 2.91 -17.70 6.52
N ASN A 186 3.12 -18.77 7.29
CA ASN A 186 3.90 -19.93 6.86
C ASN A 186 3.24 -20.62 5.65
N THR A 187 3.98 -20.74 4.56
CA THR A 187 3.52 -21.37 3.31
C THR A 187 3.07 -22.81 3.48
N LYS A 188 3.56 -23.54 4.50
CA LYS A 188 3.16 -24.94 4.78
C LYS A 188 1.68 -25.11 5.11
N PHE A 189 1.08 -24.16 5.80
CA PHE A 189 -0.33 -24.22 6.21
C PHE A 189 -1.22 -23.31 5.36
N LYS A 190 -0.67 -22.73 4.29
CA LYS A 190 -1.37 -21.74 3.48
C LYS A 190 -2.69 -22.29 2.91
N ALA A 191 -2.69 -23.51 2.37
CA ALA A 191 -3.93 -24.12 1.87
C ALA A 191 -5.00 -24.28 2.96
N THR A 192 -4.60 -24.71 4.16
CA THR A 192 -5.51 -24.86 5.31
C THR A 192 -6.11 -23.54 5.79
N ILE A 193 -5.32 -22.46 5.74
CA ILE A 193 -5.71 -21.09 6.13
C ILE A 193 -6.55 -20.42 5.02
N ASP A 194 -6.24 -20.67 3.75
CA ASP A 194 -6.98 -20.10 2.63
C ASP A 194 -8.37 -20.77 2.48
N ASP A 195 -8.49 -22.06 2.84
CA ASP A 195 -9.75 -22.81 2.80
C ASP A 195 -10.68 -22.54 4.00
N SER A 196 -10.19 -21.93 5.08
CA SER A 196 -11.04 -21.67 6.25
C SER A 196 -12.19 -20.71 5.92
N PRO A 197 -13.43 -20.97 6.36
CA PRO A 197 -14.51 -20.01 6.20
C PRO A 197 -14.24 -18.76 7.06
N THR A 198 -14.68 -17.60 6.59
CA THR A 198 -14.69 -16.38 7.41
C THR A 198 -15.95 -16.41 8.28
N ASP A 199 -15.79 -16.30 9.59
CA ASP A 199 -16.89 -16.20 10.55
C ASP A 199 -16.71 -14.94 11.41
N GLU A 200 -16.98 -15.01 12.72
CA GLU A 200 -16.58 -13.95 13.65
C GLU A 200 -15.06 -13.66 13.58
N TRP A 201 -14.27 -14.65 13.17
CA TRP A 201 -12.83 -14.59 12.96
C TRP A 201 -12.47 -14.60 11.47
N LEU A 202 -11.41 -13.85 11.14
CA LEU A 202 -10.97 -13.62 9.76
C LEU A 202 -10.58 -14.94 9.04
N PHE A 203 -10.05 -15.90 9.79
CA PHE A 203 -9.66 -17.24 9.31
C PHE A 203 -10.42 -18.37 10.00
N GLY A 204 -11.65 -18.09 10.46
CA GLY A 204 -12.51 -19.07 11.13
C GLY A 204 -12.15 -19.30 12.60
N GLY A 205 -13.15 -19.61 13.42
CA GLY A 205 -12.97 -19.95 14.83
C GLY A 205 -12.27 -21.31 15.05
N ASP A 206 -12.29 -22.19 14.05
CA ASP A 206 -11.70 -23.53 14.07
C ASP A 206 -10.23 -23.57 13.60
N LEU A 207 -9.59 -22.42 13.39
CA LEU A 207 -8.24 -22.32 12.84
C LEU A 207 -7.20 -23.16 13.61
N THR A 208 -7.22 -23.11 14.95
CA THR A 208 -6.30 -23.88 15.79
C THR A 208 -6.40 -25.38 15.48
N GLU A 209 -7.62 -25.90 15.42
CA GLU A 209 -7.89 -27.32 15.17
C GLU A 209 -7.54 -27.71 13.73
N ARG A 210 -7.82 -26.83 12.76
CA ARG A 210 -7.38 -26.99 11.36
C ARG A 210 -5.86 -27.08 11.24
N ILE A 211 -5.11 -26.24 11.97
CA ILE A 211 -3.64 -26.30 11.96
C ILE A 211 -3.14 -27.58 12.65
N ARG A 212 -3.78 -28.01 13.74
CA ARG A 212 -3.43 -29.24 14.45
C ARG A 212 -3.64 -30.48 13.58
N THR A 213 -4.79 -30.56 12.91
CA THR A 213 -5.12 -31.64 11.98
C THR A 213 -4.16 -31.65 10.79
N ALA A 214 -3.86 -30.48 10.20
CA ALA A 214 -2.87 -30.36 9.12
C ALA A 214 -1.46 -30.83 9.55
N LYS A 215 -1.01 -30.50 10.77
CA LYS A 215 0.26 -30.99 11.34
C LYS A 215 0.26 -32.50 11.52
N SER A 216 -0.85 -33.08 12.02
CA SER A 216 -0.97 -34.53 12.17
C SER A 216 -0.94 -35.23 10.81
N LEU A 217 -1.62 -34.67 9.81
CA LEU A 217 -1.64 -35.20 8.46
C LEU A 217 -0.27 -35.10 7.77
N GLU A 218 0.48 -34.01 7.96
CA GLU A 218 1.85 -33.86 7.46
C GLU A 218 2.77 -34.96 8.01
N ARG A 219 2.66 -35.26 9.31
CA ARG A 219 3.42 -36.34 9.96
C ARG A 219 3.05 -37.71 9.40
N SER A 220 1.76 -38.05 9.38
CA SER A 220 1.30 -39.34 8.84
C SER A 220 1.67 -39.50 7.35
N SER A 221 1.60 -38.42 6.57
CA SER A 221 1.99 -38.44 5.16
C SER A 221 3.50 -38.61 4.99
N SER A 222 4.32 -38.10 5.91
CA SER A 222 5.77 -38.29 5.89
C SER A 222 6.18 -39.72 6.19
N ASP A 223 5.46 -40.41 7.09
CA ASP A 223 5.69 -41.82 7.40
C ASP A 223 5.30 -42.75 6.22
N LEU A 224 4.31 -42.35 5.42
CA LEU A 224 3.89 -43.06 4.21
C LEU A 224 4.79 -42.81 2.99
N LYS A 225 5.63 -41.77 3.00
CA LYS A 225 6.55 -41.51 1.89
C LYS A 225 7.61 -42.61 1.84
N LYS A 226 7.61 -43.39 0.76
CA LYS A 226 8.64 -44.39 0.48
C LYS A 226 10.01 -43.71 0.49
N THR A 227 10.81 -43.95 1.52
CA THR A 227 12.17 -43.43 1.62
C THR A 227 13.02 -44.10 0.55
N ILE A 228 13.16 -43.45 -0.61
CA ILE A 228 14.18 -43.82 -1.59
C ILE A 228 15.50 -43.40 -0.97
N THR A 229 16.14 -44.30 -0.24
CA THR A 229 17.54 -44.14 0.15
C THR A 229 18.34 -44.03 -1.14
N LYS A 230 18.77 -42.81 -1.47
CA LYS A 230 19.82 -42.62 -2.47
C LYS A 230 21.04 -43.34 -1.90
N LYS A 231 21.33 -44.55 -2.38
CA LYS A 231 22.59 -45.23 -2.09
C LYS A 231 23.69 -44.24 -2.44
N ALA A 232 24.46 -43.81 -1.44
CA ALA A 232 25.66 -43.04 -1.68
C ALA A 232 26.54 -43.81 -2.69
N PRO A 233 27.22 -43.13 -3.63
CA PRO A 233 28.19 -43.83 -4.47
C PRO A 233 29.23 -44.44 -3.54
N GLY A 234 29.29 -45.77 -3.49
CA GLY A 234 30.26 -46.49 -2.69
C GLY A 234 31.65 -46.06 -3.13
N ASN A 235 32.44 -45.53 -2.20
CA ASN A 235 33.87 -45.37 -2.38
C ASN A 235 34.48 -46.76 -2.55
N PHE A 236 34.68 -47.18 -3.80
CA PHE A 236 35.55 -48.31 -4.12
C PHE A 236 37.00 -47.87 -3.92
N LEU A 237 37.52 -48.07 -2.72
CA LEU A 237 38.96 -48.19 -2.48
C LEU A 237 39.42 -49.52 -3.10
N ASN A 238 40.35 -49.47 -4.06
CA ASN A 238 41.56 -50.31 -4.15
C ASN A 238 42.06 -50.47 -5.61
N SER A 239 43.16 -49.79 -5.95
CA SER A 239 44.18 -50.41 -6.82
C SER A 239 45.56 -49.99 -6.34
N GLN A 240 46.24 -50.92 -5.69
CA GLN A 240 47.64 -50.86 -5.34
C GLN A 240 48.51 -50.46 -6.54
N ARG A 241 49.39 -49.47 -6.36
CA ARG A 241 50.67 -49.39 -7.08
C ARG A 241 51.75 -48.86 -6.13
N PRO A 242 52.86 -49.59 -5.91
CA PRO A 242 53.91 -49.15 -5.00
C PRO A 242 54.78 -48.07 -5.65
N SER A 243 55.21 -47.11 -4.84
CA SER A 243 56.16 -46.07 -5.20
C SER A 243 57.57 -46.66 -5.34
N THR A 244 58.24 -46.43 -6.45
CA THR A 244 59.69 -46.63 -6.57
C THR A 244 60.38 -45.27 -6.64
N ALA A 245 61.16 -45.01 -5.60
CA ALA A 245 62.12 -43.93 -5.50
C ALA A 245 63.33 -44.18 -6.42
N LYS A 246 63.88 -43.11 -7.03
CA LYS A 246 65.28 -42.63 -6.86
C LYS A 246 65.70 -41.70 -8.04
N ARG A 247 66.14 -40.48 -7.69
CA ARG A 247 66.99 -39.56 -8.49
C ARG A 247 68.46 -40.08 -8.49
N PRO A 248 69.37 -39.66 -9.40
CA PRO A 248 70.07 -38.34 -9.37
C PRO A 248 70.21 -37.66 -10.76
N GLN A 249 70.15 -36.32 -10.92
CA GLN A 249 71.27 -35.34 -10.87
C GLN A 249 72.48 -35.75 -11.74
N LYS A 250 73.04 -35.02 -12.72
CA LYS A 250 73.20 -33.58 -13.05
C LYS A 250 73.58 -33.45 -14.55
N PHE A 251 73.28 -32.32 -15.21
CA PHE A 251 74.31 -31.60 -15.97
C PHE A 251 73.95 -30.11 -16.08
N HIS A 252 74.85 -29.26 -15.62
CA HIS A 252 74.82 -27.82 -15.85
C HIS A 252 75.53 -27.54 -17.17
N GLN A 253 74.91 -26.76 -18.05
CA GLN A 253 75.68 -25.87 -18.91
C GLN A 253 74.90 -24.57 -19.08
N LYS A 254 75.42 -23.52 -18.44
CA LYS A 254 75.07 -22.13 -18.73
C LYS A 254 75.89 -21.73 -19.96
N LEU A 255 75.24 -21.11 -20.94
CA LEU A 255 75.87 -20.18 -21.87
C LEU A 255 74.85 -19.10 -22.23
N ASP A 256 75.41 -17.92 -22.42
CA ASP A 256 74.81 -16.59 -22.36
C ASP A 256 73.72 -16.29 -23.38
N GLY A 257 72.86 -15.32 -23.03
CA GLY A 257 72.38 -14.35 -24.02
C GLY A 257 70.88 -14.29 -24.28
N ARG A 258 70.30 -13.15 -23.87
CA ARG A 258 69.24 -12.37 -24.55
C ARG A 258 67.87 -13.03 -24.81
N VAL A 259 66.93 -12.62 -23.95
CA VAL A 259 65.56 -12.12 -24.21
C VAL A 259 64.91 -12.46 -25.56
N LEU A 260 63.79 -13.19 -25.51
CA LEU A 260 62.44 -12.82 -25.96
C LEU A 260 61.49 -14.04 -25.86
N PRO A 261 60.31 -13.94 -25.23
CA PRO A 261 59.19 -14.80 -25.59
C PRO A 261 58.10 -14.02 -26.30
N HIS A 262 57.85 -14.49 -27.51
CA HIS A 262 56.71 -14.19 -28.35
C HIS A 262 55.39 -14.60 -27.68
N GLN A 263 54.34 -13.87 -28.03
CA GLN A 263 52.97 -14.04 -27.57
C GLN A 263 52.43 -15.47 -27.69
N ARG A 264 51.54 -15.85 -26.76
CA ARG A 264 50.26 -16.46 -27.14
C ARG A 264 49.19 -16.30 -26.07
N SER A 265 48.14 -15.60 -26.48
CA SER A 265 46.79 -15.56 -25.93
C SER A 265 46.26 -16.95 -25.56
N ASN A 266 45.58 -17.04 -24.41
CA ASN A 266 44.26 -17.65 -24.40
C ASN A 266 43.40 -17.11 -23.26
N HIS A 267 42.28 -16.52 -23.67
CA HIS A 267 41.27 -15.84 -22.88
C HIS A 267 40.18 -16.86 -22.54
N HIS A 268 39.99 -17.21 -21.27
CA HIS A 268 38.74 -17.81 -20.80
C HIS A 268 38.19 -17.04 -19.61
N GLN A 269 37.17 -16.25 -19.92
CA GLN A 269 36.28 -15.57 -19.00
C GLN A 269 35.46 -16.60 -18.23
N THR A 270 35.37 -16.46 -16.91
CA THR A 270 34.10 -16.70 -16.22
C THR A 270 33.88 -15.62 -15.17
N PHE A 271 32.72 -14.99 -15.30
CA PHE A 271 32.22 -13.85 -14.55
C PHE A 271 32.01 -14.19 -13.07
N ARG A 272 32.57 -13.36 -12.18
CA ARG A 272 32.17 -13.29 -10.77
C ARG A 272 31.81 -11.85 -10.43
N HIS A 273 30.58 -11.45 -10.73
CA HIS A 273 30.03 -10.17 -10.25
C HIS A 273 29.77 -10.26 -8.73
N LYS A 274 30.68 -9.68 -7.94
CA LYS A 274 30.37 -9.16 -6.60
C LYS A 274 30.27 -7.64 -6.72
N TYR A 275 29.07 -7.09 -6.67
CA TYR A 275 28.90 -5.65 -6.47
C TYR A 275 29.03 -5.34 -4.98
N GLN A 276 30.13 -4.70 -4.67
CA GLN A 276 30.43 -3.99 -3.44
C GLN A 276 29.86 -2.57 -3.61
N ARG A 277 28.76 -2.24 -2.92
CA ARG A 277 28.33 -0.83 -2.79
C ARG A 277 29.16 -0.19 -1.68
N GLN A 278 30.14 0.61 -2.07
CA GLN A 278 30.76 1.59 -1.20
C GLN A 278 29.77 2.72 -0.91
N SER A 279 29.76 3.11 0.35
CA SER A 279 29.09 4.27 0.94
C SER A 279 29.78 5.55 0.52
N GLU A 280 29.05 6.49 -0.08
CA GLU A 280 29.45 7.89 -0.13
C GLU A 280 28.80 8.63 1.05
N LYS A 281 29.64 9.32 1.83
CA LYS A 281 29.22 10.26 2.87
C LYS A 281 29.08 11.66 2.27
N PRO A 282 28.15 12.48 2.79
CA PRO A 282 27.95 13.86 2.34
C PRO A 282 29.00 14.82 2.92
N HIS A 283 29.35 15.83 2.12
CA HIS A 283 30.19 16.97 2.50
C HIS A 283 29.43 17.91 3.44
N THR A 284 30.12 18.42 4.46
CA THR A 284 29.62 19.42 5.42
C THR A 284 30.38 20.73 5.29
N SER A 285 29.71 21.84 5.58
CA SER A 285 30.20 23.06 6.26
C SER A 285 29.01 24.03 6.36
N SER A 286 28.68 24.77 7.41
CA SER A 286 29.17 25.09 8.78
C SER A 286 28.25 26.29 9.20
N TRP A 287 27.63 26.47 10.37
CA TRP A 287 28.08 26.74 11.75
C TRP A 287 26.77 26.87 12.59
N THR A 288 26.53 26.17 13.72
CA THR A 288 26.73 26.59 15.14
C THR A 288 26.13 27.97 15.51
N GLN A 289 25.39 28.22 16.60
CA GLN A 289 25.38 27.66 17.96
C GLN A 289 24.21 28.22 18.83
N ALA A 290 23.90 27.52 19.94
CA ALA A 290 23.23 27.96 21.20
C ALA A 290 21.72 28.29 21.16
N SER A 291 20.87 27.95 22.15
CA SER A 291 21.06 27.72 23.59
C SER A 291 19.92 26.88 24.23
N ARG A 292 20.27 26.14 25.29
CA ARG A 292 19.36 25.50 26.28
C ARG A 292 19.14 26.44 27.48
N GLN A 293 18.05 26.16 28.20
CA GLN A 293 17.52 26.66 29.49
C GLN A 293 16.38 27.69 29.30
N GLN A 294 15.21 27.56 29.94
CA GLN A 294 14.99 27.24 31.35
C GLN A 294 13.61 26.58 31.63
N ARG A 295 13.52 25.96 32.81
CA ARG A 295 12.33 25.37 33.46
C ARG A 295 11.88 26.31 34.59
N ARG A 296 10.59 26.25 34.99
CA ARG A 296 9.83 27.04 36.01
C ARG A 296 9.17 28.30 35.42
N GLN A 297 7.86 28.54 35.56
CA GLN A 297 6.92 28.19 36.63
C GLN A 297 5.82 27.24 36.18
#